data_AF-A0A258CBB3-F1
#
_entry.id   AF-A0A258CBB3-F1
#
_cell.length_a   1.000
_cell.length_b   1.000
_cell.length_c   1.000
_cell.angle_alpha   90.00
_cell.angle_beta   90.00
_cell.angle_gamma   90.00
#
_symmetry.space_group_name_H-M   'P 1'
#
loop_
_entity.id
_entity.type
_entity.pdbx_description
1 polymer ?
#
loop_
_entity_poly.entity_id
_entity_poly.type
_entity_poly.pdbx_seq_one_letter_code
_entity_poly.pdbx_strand_id
1 'polypeptide(L)'
;MHLELQSLSKDFPEKSAQLQKLCQENPIFARKAEAYEALTQRLEGSENLDGTALEALEQEHASLKSDIAKSLKHASGSCCGGCGG
;
A
#
# COMPACT_ATOMS: atom_id res chain seq x y z
N MET A 1 5.72 -5.24 -16.00
CA MET A 1 4.29 -4.88 -15.84
C MET A 1 4.28 -3.59 -15.06
N HIS A 2 3.75 -2.49 -15.61
CA HIS A 2 3.70 -1.20 -14.90
C HIS A 2 2.57 -1.28 -13.87
N LEU A 3 2.93 -1.25 -12.59
CA LEU A 3 1.96 -1.05 -11.53
C LEU A 3 1.67 0.43 -11.44
N GLU A 4 0.44 0.82 -11.80
CA GLU A 4 -0.05 2.18 -11.61
C GLU A 4 -0.40 2.36 -10.13
N LEU A 5 0.60 2.75 -9.33
CA LEU A 5 0.46 3.06 -7.90
C LEU A 5 -0.14 4.46 -7.72
N GLN A 6 -1.19 4.78 -8.46
CA GLN A 6 -1.76 6.12 -8.54
C GLN A 6 -2.38 6.54 -7.20
N SER A 7 -3.08 5.65 -6.52
CA SER A 7 -3.70 5.92 -5.22
C SER A 7 -2.63 6.09 -4.15
N LEU A 8 -1.64 5.20 -4.12
CA LEU A 8 -0.49 5.32 -3.22
C LEU A 8 0.36 6.56 -3.48
N SER A 9 0.49 6.99 -4.73
CA SER A 9 1.22 8.22 -5.06
C SER A 9 0.46 9.47 -4.62
N LYS A 10 -0.88 9.44 -4.58
CA LYS A 10 -1.70 10.51 -3.98
C LYS A 10 -1.56 10.55 -2.47
N ASP A 11 -1.49 9.39 -1.82
CA ASP A 11 -1.35 9.28 -0.36
C ASP A 11 0.07 9.56 0.15
N PHE A 12 1.09 9.20 -0.64
CA PHE A 12 2.49 9.37 -0.30
C PHE A 12 3.26 10.05 -1.43
N PRO A 13 2.91 11.30 -1.80
CA PRO A 13 3.51 12.00 -2.94
C PRO A 13 5.03 12.18 -2.77
N GLU A 14 5.47 12.44 -1.54
CA GLU A 14 6.88 12.59 -1.19
C GLU A 14 7.68 11.28 -1.26
N LYS A 15 7.00 10.13 -1.28
CA LYS A 15 7.61 8.79 -1.31
C LYS A 15 7.29 8.03 -2.60
N SER A 16 6.72 8.66 -3.63
CA SER A 16 6.31 7.98 -4.88
C SER A 16 7.47 7.27 -5.59
N ALA A 17 8.64 7.92 -5.66
CA ALA A 17 9.84 7.31 -6.22
C ALA A 17 10.30 6.09 -5.40
N GLN A 18 10.18 6.17 -4.06
CA GLN A 18 10.53 5.08 -3.16
C GLN A 18 9.52 3.93 -3.26
N LEU A 19 8.23 4.22 -3.40
CA LEU A 19 7.16 3.25 -3.66
C LEU A 19 7.44 2.41 -4.90
N GLN A 20 7.78 3.07 -6.02
CA GLN A 20 8.14 2.39 -7.25
C GLN A 20 9.39 1.52 -7.08
N LYS A 21 10.42 2.05 -6.41
CA LYS A 21 11.65 1.33 -6.12
C LYS A 21 11.39 0.08 -5.27
N LEU A 22 10.63 0.18 -4.18
CA LEU A 22 10.26 -0.98 -3.36
C LEU A 22 9.43 -2.00 -4.12
N CYS A 23 8.52 -1.58 -5.00
CA CYS A 23 7.76 -2.56 -5.80
C CYS A 23 8.67 -3.37 -6.72
N GLN A 24 9.74 -2.77 -7.24
CA GLN A 24 10.72 -3.47 -8.07
C GLN A 24 11.66 -4.35 -7.23
N GLU A 25 12.08 -3.89 -6.05
CA GLU A 25 13.04 -4.59 -5.19
C GLU A 25 12.38 -5.66 -4.30
N ASN A 26 11.11 -5.49 -3.95
CA ASN A 26 10.39 -6.33 -3.00
C ASN A 26 9.05 -6.82 -3.58
N PRO A 27 8.97 -8.10 -4.03
CA PRO A 27 7.74 -8.65 -4.60
C PRO A 27 6.60 -8.78 -3.59
N ILE A 28 6.91 -8.89 -2.29
CA ILE A 28 5.88 -8.90 -1.23
C ILE A 28 5.25 -7.50 -1.13
N PHE A 29 6.07 -6.45 -1.22
CA PHE A 29 5.59 -5.08 -1.24
C PHE A 29 4.76 -4.79 -2.50
N ALA A 30 5.20 -5.25 -3.67
CA ALA A 30 4.45 -5.12 -4.92
C ALA A 30 3.03 -5.68 -4.79
N ARG A 31 2.88 -6.89 -4.24
CA ARG A 31 1.56 -7.49 -4.00
C ARG A 31 0.68 -6.69 -3.04
N LYS A 32 1.26 -6.09 -1.99
CA LYS A 32 0.52 -5.21 -1.06
C LYS A 32 0.07 -3.93 -1.74
N ALA A 33 0.93 -3.36 -2.58
CA ALA A 33 0.61 -2.16 -3.34
C ALA A 33 -0.48 -2.42 -4.38
N GLU A 34 -0.43 -3.56 -5.07
CA GLU A 34 -1.50 -4.04 -5.96
C GLU A 34 -2.82 -4.23 -5.23
N ALA A 35 -2.79 -4.90 -4.06
CA ALA A 35 -3.98 -5.12 -3.25
C ALA A 35 -4.59 -3.78 -2.78
N TYR A 36 -3.74 -2.81 -2.41
CA TYR A 36 -4.18 -1.48 -2.04
C TYR A 36 -4.90 -0.77 -3.19
N GLU A 37 -4.28 -0.70 -4.37
CA GLU A 37 -4.91 -0.06 -5.54
C GLU A 37 -6.24 -0.73 -5.90
N ALA A 38 -6.28 -2.07 -5.94
CA ALA A 38 -7.51 -2.80 -6.22
C ALA A 38 -8.60 -2.52 -5.17
N LEU A 39 -8.22 -2.36 -3.90
CA LEU A 39 -9.14 -2.05 -2.83
C LEU A 39 -9.64 -0.59 -2.89
N THR A 40 -8.74 0.37 -3.17
CA THR A 40 -9.13 1.77 -3.37
C THR A 40 -10.09 1.91 -4.55
N GLN A 41 -9.82 1.24 -5.67
CA GLN A 41 -10.73 1.24 -6.82
C GLN A 41 -12.11 0.67 -6.48
N ARG A 42 -12.15 -0.38 -5.65
CA ARG A 42 -13.42 -0.92 -5.14
C ARG A 42 -14.13 0.11 -4.27
N LEU A 43 -13.43 0.77 -3.36
CA LEU A 43 -13.98 1.83 -2.50
C LEU A 43 -14.54 3.00 -3.31
N GLU A 44 -13.87 3.45 -4.37
CA GLU A 44 -14.39 4.52 -5.24
C GLU A 44 -15.68 4.12 -5.96
N GLY A 45 -15.84 2.84 -6.31
CA GLY A 45 -17.08 2.29 -6.87
C GLY A 45 -18.08 1.76 -5.84
N SER A 46 -17.84 1.95 -4.54
CA SER A 46 -18.64 1.36 -3.45
C SER A 46 -19.91 2.14 -3.11
N GLU A 47 -20.33 3.06 -3.97
CA GLU A 47 -21.48 3.97 -3.78
C GLU A 47 -22.81 3.24 -3.50
N ASN A 48 -22.91 1.95 -3.83
CA ASN A 48 -24.07 1.09 -3.61
C ASN A 48 -23.82 -0.07 -2.64
N LEU A 49 -22.67 -0.12 -1.95
CA LEU A 49 -22.42 -1.15 -0.95
C LEU A 49 -23.19 -0.86 0.34
N ASP A 50 -23.62 -1.92 1.00
CA ASP A 50 -24.17 -1.85 2.36
C ASP A 50 -23.14 -1.22 3.30
N GLY A 51 -23.59 -0.40 4.26
CA GLY A 51 -22.69 0.30 5.19
C GLY A 51 -21.72 -0.62 5.90
N THR A 52 -22.15 -1.84 6.23
CA THR A 52 -21.28 -2.86 6.86
C THR A 52 -20.18 -3.35 5.92
N ALA A 53 -20.49 -3.51 4.63
CA ALA A 53 -19.52 -3.93 3.62
C ALA A 53 -18.53 -2.79 3.29
N LEU A 54 -19.02 -1.55 3.27
CA LEU A 54 -18.17 -0.37 3.11
C LEU A 54 -17.19 -0.22 4.27
N GLU A 55 -17.66 -0.31 5.51
CA GLU A 55 -16.81 -0.23 6.72
C GLU A 55 -15.71 -1.31 6.71
N ALA A 56 -16.02 -2.54 6.28
CA ALA A 56 -15.03 -3.61 6.18
C ALA A 56 -13.93 -3.30 5.15
N LEU A 57 -14.30 -2.73 3.98
CA LEU A 57 -13.33 -2.33 2.95
C LEU A 57 -12.47 -1.15 3.42
N GLU A 58 -13.05 -0.18 4.11
CA GLU A 58 -12.31 0.95 4.69
C GLU A 58 -11.31 0.49 5.75
N GLN A 59 -11.69 -0.47 6.61
CA GLN A 59 -10.77 -1.06 7.58
C GLN A 59 -9.61 -1.79 6.91
N GLU A 60 -9.88 -2.58 5.87
CA GLU A 60 -8.84 -3.26 5.10
C GLU A 60 -7.90 -2.24 4.41
N HIS A 61 -8.46 -1.15 3.89
CA HIS A 61 -7.71 -0.08 3.23
C HIS A 61 -6.80 0.66 4.20
N ALA A 62 -7.32 1.03 5.38
CA ALA A 62 -6.52 1.63 6.44
C ALA A 62 -5.40 0.69 6.93
N SER A 63 -5.67 -0.61 7.03
CA SER A 63 -4.69 -1.62 7.41
C SER A 63 -3.55 -1.73 6.39
N LEU A 64 -3.89 -1.87 5.10
CA LEU A 64 -2.91 -1.93 4.00
C LEU A 64 -2.08 -0.65 3.91
N LYS A 65 -2.72 0.52 4.03
CA LYS A 65 -2.04 1.82 4.06
C LYS A 65 -0.99 1.89 5.17
N SER A 66 -1.35 1.45 6.37
CA SER A 66 -0.45 1.41 7.54
C SER A 66 0.73 0.48 7.29
N ASP A 67 0.49 -0.70 6.72
CA ASP A 67 1.53 -1.69 6.40
C ASP A 67 2.51 -1.17 5.33
N ILE A 68 1.99 -0.46 4.34
CA ILE A 68 2.78 0.21 3.30
C ILE A 68 3.61 1.35 3.90
N ALA A 69 3.02 2.19 4.75
CA ALA A 69 3.73 3.25 5.45
C ALA A 69 4.87 2.71 6.32
N LYS A 70 4.66 1.59 7.02
CA LYS A 70 5.71 0.90 7.79
C LYS A 70 6.83 0.39 6.89
N SER A 71 6.49 -0.24 5.76
CA SER A 71 7.46 -0.74 4.79
C SER A 71 8.29 0.39 4.18
N LEU A 72 7.66 1.53 3.84
CA LEU A 72 8.34 2.73 3.36
C LEU A 72 9.26 3.34 4.43
N LYS A 73 8.82 3.37 5.70
CA LYS A 73 9.62 3.84 6.83
C LYS A 73 10.83 2.94 7.05
N HIS A 74 10.66 1.61 7.02
CA HIS A 74 11.76 0.64 7.09
C HIS A 74 12.75 0.77 5.93
N ALA A 75 12.27 1.11 4.73
CA ALA A 75 13.14 1.27 3.59
C ALA A 75 13.83 2.64 3.51
N SER A 76 13.32 3.67 4.21
CA SER A 76 13.92 5.02 4.25
C SER A 76 14.77 5.26 5.50
N GLY A 77 14.42 4.63 6.61
CA GLY A 77 15.22 4.60 7.84
C GLY A 77 16.02 3.31 7.88
N SER A 78 17.33 3.41 7.64
CA SER A 78 18.32 2.36 7.87
C SER A 78 17.98 1.47 9.06
N CYS A 79 17.86 0.17 8.82
CA CYS A 79 18.21 -0.83 9.82
C CYS A 79 19.12 -1.88 9.16
N CYS A 80 20.41 -1.58 9.10
CA CYS A 80 21.41 -2.61 9.38
C CYS A 80 21.15 -3.14 10.79
N GLY A 81 20.95 -4.46 10.95
CA GLY A 81 21.14 -5.14 12.23
C GLY A 81 20.12 -6.23 12.59
N GLY A 82 20.39 -7.48 12.20
CA GLY A 82 19.96 -8.66 12.98
C GLY A 82 18.55 -9.23 12.73
N CYS A 83 18.43 -10.12 11.74
CA CYS A 83 17.56 -11.30 11.85
C CYS A 83 18.23 -12.49 11.15
N GLY A 84 19.39 -12.86 11.69
CA GLY A 84 19.84 -14.25 11.74
C GLY A 84 19.89 -14.61 13.23
N GLY A 85 19.12 -15.62 13.62
CA GLY A 85 18.93 -16.05 15.01
C GLY A 85 17.70 -16.93 15.11
#